data_AF-A2F883-F1
#
_entry.id   AF-A2F883-F1
#
_cell.length_a   1.000
_cell.length_b   1.000
_cell.length_c   1.000
_cell.angle_alpha   90.00
_cell.angle_beta   90.00
_cell.angle_gamma   90.00
#
_symmetry.space_group_name_H-M   'P 1'
#
loop_
_entity.id
_entity.type
_entity.pdbx_description
1 polymer ?
#
loop_
_entity_poly.entity_id
_entity_poly.type
_entity_poly.pdbx_seq_one_letter_code
_entity_poly.pdbx_strand_id
1 'polypeptide(L)'
;MDSLVFVEVTSDAEIANCAFNHSKNFKEIRYNSPEITKIYLTYYVSNYTANLIKVSDKITAYPVSKSCKECKVKFMNISCDVKEMNTGNKEFIRIGQFTYSGKTEITGNMSDPSNIDCLILNKDYKGKLFGQSVSKYSKCGSFPLSAIIGIAAAGMVVVGIIITVIVICIMRKRRTKGFSEIPNSI
;
A
#
# COMPACT_ATOMS: atom_id res chain seq x y z
N MET A 1 16.12 21.32 -17.99
CA MET A 1 17.03 20.15 -17.83
C MET A 1 16.10 19.00 -17.44
N ASP A 2 15.43 18.43 -18.44
CA ASP A 2 14.20 17.61 -18.25
C ASP A 2 14.44 16.11 -18.52
N SER A 3 15.71 15.70 -18.58
CA SER A 3 16.14 14.37 -19.05
C SER A 3 16.54 13.39 -17.97
N LEU A 4 16.61 13.79 -16.69
CA LEU A 4 17.02 12.87 -15.62
C LEU A 4 15.89 11.87 -15.35
N VAL A 5 16.10 10.62 -15.78
CA VAL A 5 15.14 9.51 -15.60
C VAL A 5 15.60 8.55 -14.50
N PHE A 6 16.91 8.37 -14.37
CA PHE A 6 17.53 7.35 -13.53
C PHE A 6 18.77 7.91 -12.84
N VAL A 7 18.99 7.51 -11.58
CA VAL A 7 20.21 7.79 -10.83
C VAL A 7 20.68 6.48 -10.20
N GLU A 8 21.96 6.14 -10.37
CA GLU A 8 22.61 5.06 -9.63
C GLU A 8 23.64 5.64 -8.65
N VAL A 9 23.61 5.11 -7.43
CA VAL A 9 24.43 5.51 -6.29
C VAL A 9 25.25 4.30 -5.87
N THR A 10 26.56 4.40 -6.04
CA THR A 10 27.52 3.30 -5.81
C THR A 10 28.50 3.58 -4.67
N SER A 11 28.31 4.68 -3.95
CA SER A 11 29.11 5.08 -2.79
C SER A 11 28.24 5.86 -1.80
N ASP A 12 28.75 6.04 -0.58
CA ASP A 12 28.07 6.77 0.49
C ASP A 12 28.12 8.29 0.21
N ALA A 13 27.31 8.73 -0.76
CA ALA A 13 27.28 10.10 -1.27
C ALA A 13 26.02 10.83 -0.81
N GLU A 14 26.19 12.07 -0.38
CA GLU A 14 25.08 12.97 -0.14
C GLU A 14 24.51 13.49 -1.47
N ILE A 15 23.20 13.30 -1.65
CA ILE A 15 22.50 13.77 -2.84
C ILE A 15 21.66 14.97 -2.45
N ALA A 16 22.11 16.15 -2.88
CA ALA A 16 21.36 17.38 -2.69
C ALA A 16 20.01 17.28 -3.43
N ASN A 17 18.92 17.45 -2.69
CA ASN A 17 17.58 17.32 -3.24
C ASN A 17 17.26 18.32 -4.38
N CYS A 18 17.96 19.45 -4.44
CA CYS A 18 17.86 20.40 -5.55
C CYS A 18 18.28 19.79 -6.91
N ALA A 19 19.04 18.69 -6.92
CA ALA A 19 19.37 17.93 -8.13
C ALA A 19 18.12 17.41 -8.87
N PHE A 20 16.97 17.35 -8.20
CA PHE A 20 15.71 16.87 -8.77
C PHE A 20 14.70 17.98 -9.11
N ASN A 21 15.02 19.26 -8.88
CA ASN A 21 14.08 20.40 -8.98
C ASN A 21 13.44 20.57 -10.38
N HIS A 22 14.04 20.01 -11.43
CA HIS A 22 13.51 20.05 -12.81
C HIS A 22 13.39 18.66 -13.46
N SER A 23 13.49 17.59 -12.67
CA SER A 23 13.54 16.21 -13.17
C SER A 23 12.14 15.59 -13.25
N LYS A 24 11.24 16.18 -14.04
CA LYS A 24 9.84 15.73 -14.16
C LYS A 24 9.69 14.27 -14.63
N ASN A 25 10.66 13.79 -15.40
CA ASN A 25 10.69 12.43 -15.94
C ASN A 25 11.43 11.43 -15.06
N PHE A 26 11.80 11.82 -13.84
CA PHE A 26 12.53 10.95 -12.93
C PHE A 26 11.68 9.75 -12.50
N LYS A 27 12.23 8.55 -12.68
CA LYS A 27 11.54 7.28 -12.44
C LYS A 27 12.19 6.44 -11.37
N GLU A 28 13.52 6.46 -11.25
CA GLU A 28 14.22 5.53 -10.37
C GLU A 28 15.52 6.11 -9.79
N ILE A 29 15.71 5.93 -8.48
CA ILE A 29 17.02 5.97 -7.83
C ILE A 29 17.41 4.55 -7.39
N ARG A 30 18.64 4.15 -7.66
CA ARG A 30 19.18 2.84 -7.31
C ARG A 30 20.40 3.00 -6.41
N TYR A 31 20.38 2.32 -5.26
CA TYR A 31 21.49 2.23 -4.32
C TYR A 31 22.12 0.84 -4.42
N ASN A 32 23.40 0.79 -4.75
CA ASN A 32 24.09 -0.44 -5.15
C ASN A 32 25.54 -0.49 -4.65
N SER A 33 25.73 -0.37 -3.35
CA SER A 33 27.01 -0.59 -2.69
C SER A 33 26.80 -0.92 -1.21
N PRO A 34 27.50 -1.93 -0.66
CA PRO A 34 27.39 -2.29 0.76
C PRO A 34 27.90 -1.20 1.71
N GLU A 35 28.69 -0.24 1.20
CA GLU A 35 29.19 0.90 1.98
C GLU A 35 28.09 1.96 2.23
N ILE A 36 26.96 1.87 1.52
CA ILE A 36 25.89 2.86 1.63
C ILE A 36 25.16 2.71 2.96
N THR A 37 25.34 3.68 3.85
CA THR A 37 24.65 3.79 5.14
C THR A 37 23.57 4.87 5.13
N LYS A 38 23.58 5.76 4.13
CA LYS A 38 22.60 6.85 4.01
C LYS A 38 21.94 6.84 2.64
N ILE A 39 20.62 6.95 2.64
CA ILE A 39 19.84 7.13 1.40
C ILE A 39 19.11 8.47 1.45
N TYR A 40 19.11 9.19 0.34
CA TYR A 40 18.51 10.52 0.22
C TYR A 40 17.29 10.44 -0.71
N LEU A 41 16.13 10.80 -0.18
CA LEU A 41 14.85 10.71 -0.89
C LEU A 41 14.38 12.12 -1.26
N THR A 42 13.96 12.28 -2.52
CA THR A 42 13.50 13.57 -3.04
C THR A 42 12.00 13.78 -2.83
N TYR A 43 11.62 15.02 -2.50
CA TYR A 43 10.20 15.45 -2.47
C TYR A 43 9.76 16.16 -3.76
N TYR A 44 10.68 16.50 -4.67
CA TYR A 44 10.34 17.21 -5.90
C TYR A 44 9.58 16.34 -6.91
N VAL A 45 9.72 15.03 -6.78
CA VAL A 45 9.07 14.04 -7.63
C VAL A 45 8.35 13.05 -6.73
N SER A 46 7.05 12.82 -6.96
CA SER A 46 6.21 11.99 -6.10
C SER A 46 5.90 10.59 -6.68
N ASN A 47 6.41 10.28 -7.87
CA ASN A 47 6.07 9.08 -8.63
C ASN A 47 7.31 8.32 -9.11
N TYR A 48 8.28 8.15 -8.22
CA TYR A 48 9.52 7.41 -8.51
C TYR A 48 9.68 6.20 -7.60
N THR A 49 10.61 5.33 -8.00
CA THR A 49 11.02 4.11 -7.31
C THR A 49 12.38 4.31 -6.65
N ALA A 50 12.49 3.94 -5.38
CA ALA A 50 13.78 3.79 -4.70
C ALA A 50 14.13 2.29 -4.61
N ASN A 51 15.17 1.87 -5.31
CA ASN A 51 15.66 0.49 -5.33
C ASN A 51 16.94 0.37 -4.51
N LEU A 52 16.93 -0.40 -3.43
CA LEU A 52 18.08 -0.71 -2.60
C LEU A 52 18.52 -2.14 -2.90
N ILE A 53 19.49 -2.28 -3.81
CA ILE A 53 19.95 -3.58 -4.30
C ILE A 53 21.04 -4.15 -3.40
N LYS A 54 22.01 -3.29 -3.06
CA LYS A 54 23.06 -3.53 -2.07
C LYS A 54 23.21 -2.26 -1.28
N VAL A 55 23.05 -2.36 0.03
CA VAL A 55 23.29 -1.32 1.02
C VAL A 55 23.90 -1.96 2.27
N SER A 56 24.33 -1.14 3.22
CA SER A 56 24.73 -1.62 4.55
C SER A 56 23.56 -2.30 5.28
N ASP A 57 23.88 -3.12 6.27
CA ASP A 57 22.87 -3.74 7.12
C ASP A 57 22.16 -2.73 8.04
N LYS A 58 22.72 -1.52 8.16
CA LYS A 58 22.12 -0.37 8.83
C LYS A 58 22.05 0.81 7.88
N ILE A 59 20.83 1.31 7.66
CA ILE A 59 20.59 2.45 6.79
C ILE A 59 19.80 3.55 7.49
N THR A 60 20.08 4.79 7.11
CA THR A 60 19.28 5.95 7.49
C THR A 60 18.70 6.60 6.24
N ALA A 61 17.38 6.66 6.17
CA ALA A 61 16.64 7.35 5.13
C ALA A 61 16.47 8.81 5.52
N TYR A 62 17.06 9.70 4.72
CA TYR A 62 16.90 11.14 4.84
C TYR A 62 15.80 11.59 3.88
N PRO A 63 14.57 11.83 4.37
CA PRO A 63 13.67 12.69 3.62
C PRO A 63 14.31 14.06 3.63
N VAL A 64 14.62 14.57 2.46
CA VAL A 64 14.83 16.00 2.34
C VAL A 64 13.44 16.57 2.17
N SER A 65 12.98 17.46 3.04
CA SER A 65 11.82 18.32 2.77
C SER A 65 12.24 19.78 2.88
N LYS A 66 11.48 20.64 2.21
CA LYS A 66 11.34 22.02 2.64
C LYS A 66 9.86 22.25 2.95
N SER A 67 9.61 22.90 4.07
CA SER A 67 8.36 23.64 4.31
C SER A 67 7.10 22.77 4.24
N CYS A 68 6.97 21.84 5.19
CA CYS A 68 5.72 21.12 5.50
C CYS A 68 5.23 20.11 4.44
N LYS A 69 6.04 19.76 3.43
CA LYS A 69 5.67 18.74 2.45
C LYS A 69 6.22 17.38 2.83
N GLU A 70 5.36 16.39 2.95
CA GLU A 70 5.77 15.00 3.13
C GLU A 70 6.56 14.50 1.91
N CYS A 71 7.67 13.81 2.14
CA CYS A 71 8.39 13.11 1.07
C CYS A 71 7.59 11.87 0.69
N LYS A 72 7.15 11.77 -0.57
CA LYS A 72 6.35 10.65 -1.08
C LYS A 72 7.16 9.83 -2.07
N VAL A 73 7.34 8.56 -1.77
CA VAL A 73 7.98 7.57 -2.64
C VAL A 73 6.92 6.59 -3.10
N LYS A 74 6.80 6.33 -4.40
CA LYS A 74 5.77 5.41 -4.88
C LYS A 74 6.10 3.96 -4.57
N PHE A 75 7.34 3.56 -4.88
CA PHE A 75 7.82 2.21 -4.64
C PHE A 75 9.16 2.28 -3.91
N MET A 76 9.28 1.58 -2.79
CA MET A 76 10.57 1.33 -2.14
C MET A 76 10.81 -0.17 -2.15
N ASN A 77 11.83 -0.61 -2.90
CA ASN A 77 12.17 -2.02 -3.01
C ASN A 77 13.55 -2.26 -2.38
N ILE A 78 13.61 -3.18 -1.43
CA ILE A 78 14.83 -3.57 -0.73
C ILE A 78 15.10 -5.03 -1.04
N SER A 79 16.19 -5.27 -1.78
CA SER A 79 16.55 -6.59 -2.32
C SER A 79 17.64 -7.32 -1.52
N CYS A 80 18.12 -6.72 -0.44
CA CYS A 80 19.19 -7.23 0.42
C CYS A 80 18.76 -7.28 1.88
N ASP A 81 19.51 -8.00 2.73
CA ASP A 81 19.21 -8.11 4.16
C ASP A 81 19.60 -6.80 4.88
N VAL A 82 18.58 -6.09 5.36
CA VAL A 82 18.71 -4.91 6.21
C VAL A 82 18.26 -5.30 7.62
N LYS A 83 19.02 -4.91 8.63
CA LYS A 83 18.70 -5.16 10.04
C LYS A 83 18.11 -3.93 10.72
N GLU A 84 18.52 -2.74 10.31
CA GLU A 84 18.08 -1.49 10.93
C GLU A 84 17.86 -0.41 9.88
N MET A 85 16.71 0.25 9.93
CA MET A 85 16.37 1.36 9.05
C MET A 85 15.71 2.48 9.84
N ASN A 86 16.37 3.63 9.87
CA ASN A 86 15.92 4.81 10.60
C ASN A 86 15.59 5.97 9.66
N THR A 87 14.76 6.91 10.10
CA THR A 87 14.60 8.23 9.50
C THR A 87 15.63 9.18 10.08
N GLY A 88 16.39 9.86 9.22
CA GLY A 88 17.42 10.82 9.62
C GLY A 88 16.86 12.17 10.09
N ASN A 89 15.59 12.45 9.80
CA ASN A 89 14.85 13.64 10.21
C ASN A 89 13.52 13.25 10.89
N LYS A 90 12.90 14.20 11.62
CA LYS A 90 11.56 14.04 12.23
C LYS A 90 10.41 13.99 11.21
N GLU A 91 10.72 14.13 9.93
CA GLU A 91 9.74 14.19 8.85
C GLU A 91 9.31 12.78 8.42
N PHE A 92 8.01 12.65 8.11
CA PHE A 92 7.43 11.39 7.70
C PHE A 92 7.66 11.14 6.20
N ILE A 93 8.28 10.01 5.87
CA ILE A 93 8.34 9.46 4.52
C ILE A 93 7.04 8.68 4.30
N ARG A 94 6.25 9.00 3.27
CA ARG A 94 5.16 8.13 2.83
C ARG A 94 5.61 7.24 1.68
N ILE A 95 5.27 5.98 1.77
CA ILE A 95 5.62 4.93 0.81
C ILE A 95 4.34 4.30 0.30
N GLY A 96 4.11 4.38 -1.01
CA GLY A 96 2.95 3.72 -1.62
C GLY A 96 3.02 2.20 -1.47
N GLN A 97 4.09 1.61 -1.99
CA GLN A 97 4.35 0.18 -1.81
C GLN A 97 5.78 -0.05 -1.32
N PHE A 98 5.88 -0.79 -0.22
CA PHE A 98 7.15 -1.25 0.33
C PHE A 98 7.34 -2.73 0.00
N THR A 99 8.39 -3.04 -0.76
CA THR A 99 8.77 -4.42 -1.12
C THR A 99 10.07 -4.79 -0.41
N TYR A 100 10.07 -5.89 0.34
CA TYR A 100 11.26 -6.40 1.00
C TYR A 100 11.47 -7.88 0.72
N SER A 101 12.59 -8.23 0.08
CA SER A 101 12.93 -9.62 -0.24
C SER A 101 13.94 -10.24 0.73
N GLY A 102 14.48 -9.46 1.67
CA GLY A 102 15.37 -9.95 2.71
C GLY A 102 14.67 -10.90 3.68
N LYS A 103 15.47 -11.57 4.52
CA LYS A 103 15.03 -12.59 5.47
C LYS A 103 15.14 -12.13 6.92
N THR A 104 15.85 -11.05 7.18
CA THR A 104 16.10 -10.54 8.54
C THR A 104 15.07 -9.50 8.96
N GLU A 105 14.64 -9.54 10.22
CA GLU A 105 13.79 -8.49 10.78
C GLU A 105 14.45 -7.11 10.65
N ILE A 106 13.69 -6.14 10.17
CA ILE A 106 14.14 -4.74 10.15
C ILE A 106 13.67 -4.05 11.43
N THR A 107 14.58 -3.51 12.22
CA THR A 107 14.29 -2.62 13.35
C THR A 107 14.43 -1.15 12.95
N GLY A 108 14.00 -0.22 13.81
CA GLY A 108 14.23 1.21 13.64
C GLY A 108 12.98 2.06 13.82
N ASN A 109 13.13 3.37 13.60
CA ASN A 109 12.11 4.37 13.90
C ASN A 109 11.20 4.76 12.70
N MET A 110 11.28 4.02 11.58
CA MET A 110 10.26 4.07 10.50
C MET A 110 8.92 3.41 10.91
N SER A 111 8.63 3.39 12.20
CA SER A 111 7.72 2.45 12.84
C SER A 111 6.24 2.75 12.68
N ASP A 112 5.86 3.87 12.06
CA ASP A 112 4.45 4.17 11.83
C ASP A 112 3.94 3.41 10.58
N PRO A 113 3.11 2.37 10.76
CA PRO A 113 2.63 1.56 9.64
C PRO A 113 1.73 2.35 8.68
N SER A 114 1.11 3.45 9.13
CA SER A 114 0.24 4.27 8.30
C SER A 114 0.98 5.04 7.21
N ASN A 115 2.31 5.12 7.31
CA ASN A 115 3.16 5.69 6.28
C ASN A 115 3.42 4.73 5.11
N ILE A 116 3.03 3.46 5.21
CA ILE A 116 3.18 2.45 4.16
C ILE A 116 1.78 2.02 3.70
N ASP A 117 1.37 2.42 2.49
CA ASP A 117 0.00 2.14 2.03
C ASP A 117 -0.21 0.63 1.83
N CYS A 118 0.78 -0.08 1.28
CA CYS A 118 0.78 -1.52 1.23
C CYS A 118 2.17 -2.17 1.20
N LEU A 119 2.22 -3.45 1.58
CA LEU A 119 3.43 -4.23 1.77
C LEU A 119 3.48 -5.46 0.85
N ILE A 120 4.67 -5.74 0.31
CA ILE A 120 5.04 -7.01 -0.33
C ILE A 120 6.28 -7.55 0.37
N LEU A 121 6.21 -8.75 0.92
CA LEU A 121 7.34 -9.39 1.61
C LEU A 121 7.73 -10.68 0.92
N ASN A 122 8.98 -11.10 1.17
CA ASN A 122 9.38 -12.49 0.98
C ASN A 122 8.37 -13.43 1.68
N LYS A 123 7.96 -14.51 0.99
CA LYS A 123 6.98 -15.48 1.51
C LYS A 123 7.42 -16.11 2.83
N ASP A 124 8.73 -16.26 3.01
CA ASP A 124 9.32 -16.87 4.20
C ASP A 124 9.51 -15.86 5.35
N TYR A 125 9.27 -14.58 5.10
CA TYR A 125 9.43 -13.53 6.11
C TYR A 125 8.34 -13.65 7.18
N LYS A 126 8.78 -13.86 8.42
CA LYS A 126 7.92 -13.92 9.60
C LYS A 126 8.47 -12.95 10.63
N GLY A 127 7.60 -12.26 11.35
CA GLY A 127 8.00 -11.43 12.49
C GLY A 127 7.59 -9.97 12.37
N LYS A 128 8.52 -9.07 12.71
CA LYS A 128 8.30 -7.63 12.79
C LYS A 128 8.94 -6.86 11.65
N LEU A 129 8.36 -5.73 11.29
CA LEU A 129 8.92 -4.73 10.39
C LEU A 129 8.92 -3.39 11.16
N PHE A 130 10.09 -2.75 11.26
CA PHE A 130 10.32 -1.54 12.07
C PHE A 130 9.80 -1.67 13.51
N GLY A 131 10.01 -2.84 14.13
CA GLY A 131 9.54 -3.15 15.48
C GLY A 131 8.03 -3.39 15.63
N GLN A 132 7.25 -3.25 14.57
CA GLN A 132 5.81 -3.53 14.55
C GLN A 132 5.51 -4.90 13.93
N SER A 133 4.49 -5.60 14.42
CA SER A 133 4.04 -6.85 13.78
C SER A 133 3.66 -6.60 12.33
N VAL A 134 4.12 -7.47 11.40
CA VAL A 134 3.75 -7.41 9.97
C VAL A 134 2.23 -7.40 9.77
N SER A 135 1.46 -8.00 10.68
CA SER A 135 -0.02 -8.00 10.64
C SER A 135 -0.67 -6.62 10.75
N LYS A 136 0.07 -5.60 11.19
CA LYS A 136 -0.44 -4.21 11.25
C LYS A 136 -0.39 -3.49 9.89
N TYR A 137 0.35 -4.04 8.93
CA TYR A 137 0.50 -3.45 7.60
C TYR A 137 -0.53 -4.05 6.64
N SER A 138 -1.06 -3.22 5.74
CA SER A 138 -1.88 -3.70 4.63
C SER A 138 -1.02 -4.45 3.63
N LYS A 139 -1.47 -5.60 3.11
CA LYS A 139 -0.76 -6.32 2.04
C LYS A 139 -1.22 -5.83 0.67
N CYS A 140 -0.30 -5.65 -0.27
CA CYS A 140 -0.70 -5.26 -1.62
C CYS A 140 -1.54 -6.38 -2.27
N GLY A 141 -2.61 -6.01 -2.98
CA GLY A 141 -3.50 -6.97 -3.66
C GLY A 141 -4.39 -7.82 -2.74
N SER A 142 -4.31 -7.66 -1.41
CA SER A 142 -5.32 -8.24 -0.51
C SER A 142 -6.54 -7.33 -0.47
N PHE A 143 -7.68 -7.83 -0.93
CA PHE A 143 -8.95 -7.16 -0.71
C PHE A 143 -9.22 -7.12 0.80
N PRO A 144 -9.67 -5.98 1.35
CA PRO A 144 -10.03 -5.92 2.76
C PRO A 144 -11.19 -6.91 2.99
N LEU A 145 -10.97 -7.91 3.84
CA LEU A 145 -11.98 -8.91 4.21
C LEU A 145 -13.28 -8.24 4.70
N SER A 146 -13.17 -7.06 5.33
CA SER A 146 -14.31 -6.24 5.76
C SER A 146 -15.20 -5.78 4.59
N ALA A 147 -14.65 -5.47 3.43
CA ALA A 147 -15.43 -5.12 2.24
C ALA A 147 -16.16 -6.34 1.66
N ILE A 148 -15.53 -7.52 1.69
CA ILE A 148 -16.14 -8.77 1.24
C ILE A 148 -17.33 -9.15 2.14
N ILE A 149 -17.16 -9.04 3.47
CA ILE A 149 -18.24 -9.30 4.43
C ILE A 149 -19.38 -8.29 4.27
N GLY A 150 -19.07 -7.01 4.03
CA GLY A 150 -20.07 -5.97 3.79
C GLY A 150 -20.93 -6.24 2.54
N ILE A 151 -20.30 -6.63 1.43
CA ILE A 151 -21.01 -6.97 0.19
C ILE A 151 -21.86 -8.25 0.37
N ALA A 152 -21.34 -9.26 1.08
CA ALA A 152 -22.07 -10.49 1.36
C ALA A 152 -23.31 -10.25 2.24
N ALA A 153 -23.19 -9.42 3.28
CA ALA A 153 -24.31 -9.08 4.16
C ALA A 153 -25.40 -8.29 3.42
N ALA A 154 -25.03 -7.33 2.58
CA ALA A 154 -25.98 -6.58 1.76
C ALA A 154 -26.74 -7.48 0.77
N GLY A 155 -26.06 -8.45 0.17
CA GLY A 155 -26.68 -9.43 -0.73
C GLY A 155 -27.75 -10.28 -0.04
N MET A 156 -27.52 -10.72 1.19
CA MET A 156 -28.49 -11.52 1.97
C MET A 156 -29.80 -10.78 2.26
N VAL A 157 -29.73 -9.47 2.54
CA VAL A 157 -30.92 -8.64 2.79
C VAL A 157 -31.78 -8.51 1.54
N VAL A 158 -31.17 -8.29 0.37
CA VAL A 158 -31.90 -8.16 -0.90
C VAL A 158 -32.62 -9.47 -1.26
N VAL A 159 -31.95 -10.62 -1.09
CA VAL A 159 -32.56 -11.94 -1.33
C VAL A 159 -33.77 -12.17 -0.42
N GLY A 160 -33.66 -11.79 0.86
CA GLY A 160 -34.78 -11.87 1.82
C GLY A 160 -36.01 -11.09 1.35
N ILE A 161 -35.82 -9.84 0.91
CA ILE A 161 -36.90 -8.97 0.41
C ILE A 161 -37.58 -9.61 -0.81
N ILE A 162 -36.80 -10.12 -1.77
CA ILE A 162 -37.33 -10.75 -2.99
C ILE A 162 -38.20 -11.96 -2.64
N ILE A 163 -37.73 -12.83 -1.75
CA ILE A 163 -38.50 -14.01 -1.31
C ILE A 163 -39.81 -13.57 -0.65
N THR A 164 -39.78 -12.58 0.24
CA THR A 164 -41.00 -12.06 0.89
C THR A 164 -42.01 -11.53 -0.14
N VAL A 165 -41.55 -10.76 -1.13
CA VAL A 165 -42.42 -10.23 -2.19
C VAL A 165 -43.03 -11.36 -3.03
N ILE A 166 -42.24 -12.38 -3.40
CA ILE A 166 -42.73 -13.54 -4.15
C ILE A 166 -43.79 -14.30 -3.35
N VAL A 167 -43.56 -14.56 -2.06
CA VAL A 167 -44.53 -15.24 -1.19
C VAL A 167 -45.84 -14.45 -1.10
N ILE A 168 -45.76 -13.13 -0.90
CA ILE A 168 -46.94 -12.25 -0.87
C ILE A 168 -47.70 -12.29 -2.21
N CYS A 169 -46.99 -12.22 -3.33
CA CYS A 169 -47.59 -12.29 -4.67
C CYS A 169 -48.29 -13.64 -4.91
N ILE A 170 -47.67 -14.76 -4.53
CA ILE A 170 -48.27 -16.10 -4.64
C ILE A 170 -49.52 -16.19 -3.75
N MET A 171 -49.47 -15.72 -2.51
CA MET A 171 -50.62 -15.72 -1.60
C MET A 171 -51.77 -14.85 -2.13
N ARG A 172 -51.48 -13.67 -2.69
CA ARG A 172 -52.50 -12.82 -3.34
C ARG A 172 -53.12 -13.49 -4.58
N LYS A 173 -52.30 -14.14 -5.42
CA LYS A 173 -52.79 -14.87 -6.61
C LYS A 173 -53.67 -16.07 -6.26
N ARG A 174 -53.43 -16.72 -5.12
CA ARG A 174 -54.32 -17.78 -4.61
C ARG A 174 -55.65 -17.24 -4.09
N ARG A 175 -55.68 -16.04 -3.51
CA ARG A 175 -56.94 -15.41 -3.06
C ARG A 175 -57.83 -14.93 -4.22
N THR A 176 -57.26 -14.50 -5.35
CA THR A 176 -58.06 -14.03 -6.50
C THR A 176 -58.59 -15.14 -7.40
N LYS A 177 -58.01 -16.34 -7.38
CA LYS A 177 -58.56 -17.50 -8.09
C LYS A 177 -59.88 -18.03 -7.48
N GLY A 178 -60.20 -17.65 -6.24
CA GLY A 178 -61.48 -18.00 -5.61
C GLY A 178 -62.66 -17.12 -6.03
N PHE A 179 -62.44 -16.07 -6.84
CA PHE A 179 -63.49 -15.14 -7.27
C PHE A 179 -63.81 -15.21 -8.77
N SER A 180 -63.19 -16.11 -9.54
CA SER A 180 -63.46 -16.30 -10.98
C SER A 180 -64.46 -17.43 -11.29
N GLU A 181 -65.02 -18.09 -10.27
CA GLU A 181 -66.09 -19.07 -10.41
C GLU A 181 -67.37 -18.57 -9.73
N ILE A 182 -67.86 -17.41 -10.14
CA ILE A 182 -69.28 -17.10 -10.00
C ILE A 182 -69.87 -17.33 -11.39
N PRO A 183 -70.60 -18.43 -11.64
CA PRO A 183 -71.36 -18.56 -12.87
C PRO A 183 -72.39 -17.44 -12.91
N ASN A 184 -72.30 -16.57 -13.92
CA ASN A 184 -73.42 -15.71 -14.30
C ASN A 184 -74.53 -16.62 -14.85
N SER A 185 -75.40 -17.07 -13.96
CA SER A 185 -76.69 -17.63 -14.33
C SER A 185 -77.77 -17.04 -13.43
N ILE A 186 -78.69 -16.36 -14.12
CA ILE A 186 -79.96 -15.72 -13.72
C ILE A 186 -79.82 -14.24 -13.38
#